data_AF-A0A838J550-F1
#
_entry.id   AF-A0A838J550-F1
#
_cell.length_a   1.000
_cell.length_b   1.000
_cell.length_c   1.000
_cell.angle_alpha   90.00
_cell.angle_beta   90.00
_cell.angle_gamma   90.00
#
_symmetry.space_group_name_H-M   'P 1'
#
loop_
_entity.id
_entity.type
_entity.pdbx_description
1 polymer ?
#
loop_
_entity_poly.entity_id
_entity_poly.type
_entity_poly.pdbx_seq_one_letter_code
_entity_poly.pdbx_strand_id
1 'polypeptide(L)'
;MTSEEVAEILHVDPVTIRRLISRGELSAYRIGADYRISPTDLTNYLQRQRVEANAEISDPNGPVEQFVNWLRQKSSVVSPAAVRDRFDKFTGPARHVLALAQEEARSFQHNYIGTEHLLLGLIREEEGTAAQVLNKLGIELEKVRRAVEFIIGRGDVVVLNEVGLTPRSKKVIELAVDEARRMQHRYLGTEHLLLGLIREGDGIAAGILSSMGLKLGQVREETMATLQREQQQAAEEMEKTLQTSTDQEKASEEPSSQQELDETLKDVEESSTSSTNDPQTNEQEHG
;
A
#
# COMPACT_ATOMS: atom_id res chain seq x y z
N MET A 1 36.60 -4.48 -19.57
CA MET A 1 35.84 -3.33 -20.10
C MET A 1 36.53 -2.06 -19.65
N THR A 2 36.67 -1.05 -20.51
CA THR A 2 37.18 0.28 -20.14
C THR A 2 36.18 1.04 -19.27
N SER A 3 36.61 2.15 -18.67
CA SER A 3 35.67 3.03 -17.96
C SER A 3 34.64 3.63 -18.92
N GLU A 4 35.03 3.86 -20.16
CA GLU A 4 34.20 4.41 -21.24
C GLU A 4 33.14 3.40 -21.71
N GLU A 5 33.51 2.13 -21.91
CA GLU A 5 32.58 1.06 -22.28
C GLU A 5 31.55 0.78 -21.17
N VAL A 6 31.99 0.82 -19.90
CA VAL A 6 31.06 0.64 -18.77
C VAL A 6 30.17 1.86 -18.59
N ALA A 7 30.69 3.07 -18.85
CA ALA A 7 29.91 4.30 -18.87
C ALA A 7 28.79 4.23 -19.91
N GLU A 8 29.07 3.70 -21.10
CA GLU A 8 28.06 3.52 -22.15
C GLU A 8 26.96 2.52 -21.73
N ILE A 9 27.33 1.39 -21.11
CA ILE A 9 26.38 0.36 -20.65
C ILE A 9 25.52 0.85 -19.49
N LEU A 10 26.11 1.64 -18.59
CA LEU A 10 25.40 2.23 -17.45
C LEU A 10 24.75 3.59 -17.80
N HIS A 11 24.93 4.06 -19.04
CA HIS A 11 24.50 5.38 -19.55
C HIS A 11 24.96 6.58 -18.71
N VAL A 12 26.09 6.48 -17.98
CA VAL A 12 26.67 7.55 -17.15
C VAL A 12 27.95 8.10 -17.75
N ASP A 13 28.41 9.27 -17.30
CA ASP A 13 29.71 9.79 -17.71
C ASP A 13 30.88 8.87 -17.27
N PRO A 14 31.95 8.73 -18.08
CA PRO A 14 33.16 7.99 -17.71
C PRO A 14 33.82 8.48 -16.40
N VAL A 15 33.61 9.76 -16.06
CA VAL A 15 34.05 10.35 -14.79
C VAL A 15 33.31 9.71 -13.61
N THR A 16 32.02 9.38 -13.77
CA THR A 16 31.22 8.68 -12.76
C THR A 16 31.75 7.28 -12.51
N ILE A 17 32.14 6.54 -13.56
CA ILE A 17 32.76 5.22 -13.42
C ILE A 17 34.08 5.31 -12.65
N ARG A 18 34.93 6.29 -12.98
CA ARG A 18 36.18 6.55 -12.22
C ARG A 18 35.90 6.91 -10.76
N ARG A 19 34.82 7.64 -10.48
CA ARG A 19 34.38 7.97 -9.11
C ARG A 19 33.92 6.74 -8.35
N LEU A 20 33.13 5.86 -8.96
CA LEU A 20 32.67 4.60 -8.35
C LEU A 20 33.85 3.68 -8.00
N ILE A 21 34.85 3.61 -8.88
CA ILE A 21 36.08 2.86 -8.63
C ILE A 21 36.88 3.48 -7.47
N SER A 22 37.01 4.80 -7.45
CA SER A 22 37.76 5.51 -6.41
C SER A 22 37.13 5.39 -5.02
N ARG A 23 35.80 5.23 -4.96
CA ARG A 23 35.04 5.00 -3.72
C ARG A 23 34.99 3.52 -3.30
N GLY A 24 35.54 2.62 -4.11
CA GLY A 24 35.52 1.18 -3.88
C GLY A 24 34.16 0.52 -4.12
N GLU A 25 33.21 1.25 -4.71
CA GLU A 25 31.85 0.76 -4.97
C GLU A 25 31.81 -0.18 -6.20
N LEU A 26 32.63 0.13 -7.21
CA LEU A 26 32.84 -0.70 -8.39
C LEU A 26 34.27 -1.24 -8.42
N SER A 27 34.41 -2.56 -8.32
CA SER A 27 35.70 -3.23 -8.43
C SER A 27 36.28 -3.06 -9.83
N ALA A 28 37.55 -2.64 -9.89
CA ALA A 28 38.32 -2.56 -11.11
C ALA A 28 39.78 -2.88 -10.83
N TYR A 29 40.50 -3.31 -11.86
CA TYR A 29 41.94 -3.55 -11.82
C TYR A 29 42.65 -2.67 -12.85
N ARG A 30 43.92 -2.33 -12.62
CA ARG A 30 44.66 -1.45 -13.54
C ARG A 30 45.40 -2.26 -14.59
N ILE A 31 45.34 -1.80 -15.84
CA ILE A 31 46.24 -2.22 -16.91
C ILE A 31 46.92 -0.95 -17.43
N GLY A 32 48.21 -0.77 -17.11
CA GLY A 32 48.93 0.46 -17.42
C GLY A 32 48.34 1.67 -16.68
N ALA A 33 48.00 2.73 -17.42
CA ALA A 33 47.37 3.92 -16.86
C ALA A 33 45.86 3.75 -16.61
N ASP A 34 45.22 2.75 -17.22
CA ASP A 34 43.77 2.67 -17.33
C ASP A 34 43.15 1.67 -16.36
N TYR A 35 41.91 1.95 -15.94
CA TYR A 35 41.08 1.01 -15.18
C TYR A 35 40.34 0.06 -16.12
N ARG A 36 40.31 -1.22 -15.73
CA ARG A 36 39.53 -2.28 -16.37
C ARG A 36 38.56 -2.89 -15.38
N ILE A 37 37.32 -3.02 -15.82
CA ILE A 37 36.23 -3.62 -15.06
C ILE A 37 35.90 -4.96 -15.71
N SER A 38 35.83 -6.03 -14.93
CA SER A 38 35.40 -7.33 -15.45
C SER A 38 33.87 -7.36 -15.60
N PRO A 39 33.32 -8.11 -16.56
CA PRO A 39 31.87 -8.27 -16.69
C PRO A 39 31.23 -8.81 -15.39
N THR A 40 31.94 -9.68 -14.66
CA THR A 40 31.50 -10.21 -13.37
C THR A 40 31.43 -9.13 -12.30
N ASP A 41 32.42 -8.23 -12.23
CA ASP A 41 32.43 -7.12 -11.27
C ASP A 41 31.31 -6.10 -11.55
N LEU A 42 31.06 -5.81 -12.83
CA LEU A 42 29.94 -4.97 -13.24
C LEU A 42 28.59 -5.63 -12.88
N THR A 43 28.46 -6.93 -13.14
CA THR A 43 27.25 -7.69 -12.80
C THR A 43 27.03 -7.73 -11.28
N ASN A 44 28.07 -7.94 -10.50
CA ASN A 44 28.02 -7.92 -9.04
C ASN A 44 27.67 -6.53 -8.49
N TYR A 45 28.22 -5.47 -9.09
CA TYR A 45 27.85 -4.09 -8.77
C TYR A 45 26.36 -3.84 -9.04
N LEU A 46 25.87 -4.20 -10.22
CA LEU A 46 24.45 -4.06 -10.57
C LEU A 46 23.53 -4.90 -9.68
N GLN A 47 23.97 -6.11 -9.31
CA GLN A 47 23.23 -6.97 -8.40
C GLN A 47 23.22 -6.42 -6.96
N ARG A 48 24.32 -5.82 -6.49
CA ARG A 48 24.34 -5.09 -5.20
C ARG A 48 23.43 -3.88 -5.22
N GLN A 49 23.44 -3.09 -6.30
CA GLN A 49 22.49 -1.99 -6.50
C GLN A 49 21.04 -2.49 -6.53
N ARG A 50 20.78 -3.70 -7.05
CA ARG A 50 19.45 -4.34 -7.04
C ARG A 50 19.03 -4.87 -5.66
N VAL A 51 19.99 -5.31 -4.83
CA VAL A 51 19.74 -5.75 -3.44
C VAL A 51 19.58 -4.55 -2.50
N GLU A 52 20.33 -3.46 -2.72
CA GLU A 52 20.12 -2.17 -2.05
C GLU A 52 18.77 -1.55 -2.45
N ALA A 53 18.40 -1.59 -3.73
CA ALA A 53 17.08 -1.14 -4.21
C ALA A 53 15.87 -1.94 -3.68
N ASN A 54 16.07 -3.20 -3.26
CA ASN A 54 15.01 -4.04 -2.67
C ASN A 54 15.09 -4.16 -1.15
N ALA A 55 16.17 -3.70 -0.51
CA ALA A 55 16.31 -3.67 0.95
C ALA A 55 15.91 -2.30 1.57
N GLU A 56 15.66 -1.29 0.74
CA GLU A 56 15.32 0.07 1.18
C GLU A 56 13.83 0.41 1.02
N ILE A 57 12.99 -0.25 1.81
CA ILE A 57 11.62 0.22 2.17
C ILE A 57 11.70 1.38 3.21
N SER A 58 12.85 2.04 3.35
CA SER A 58 13.06 3.11 4.33
C SER A 58 14.17 4.08 3.92
N ASP A 59 14.08 4.69 2.74
CA ASP A 59 14.92 5.85 2.41
C ASP A 59 14.27 7.17 2.89
N PRO A 60 14.87 7.88 3.86
CA PRO A 60 14.40 9.16 4.36
C PRO A 60 14.65 10.36 3.42
N ASN A 61 15.09 10.20 2.16
CA ASN A 61 15.30 11.31 1.20
C ASN A 61 14.74 11.09 -0.23
N GLY A 62 13.92 10.06 -0.45
CA GLY A 62 13.33 9.78 -1.76
C GLY A 62 12.32 10.85 -2.26
N PRO A 63 11.66 10.64 -3.42
CA PRO A 63 10.76 11.61 -4.06
C PRO A 63 9.62 12.11 -3.14
N VAL A 64 9.18 11.21 -2.25
CA VAL A 64 8.25 11.48 -1.16
C VAL A 64 8.85 12.49 -0.17
N GLU A 65 10.05 12.25 0.35
CA GLU A 65 10.72 13.19 1.27
C GLU A 65 11.07 14.51 0.57
N GLN A 66 11.42 14.51 -0.70
CA GLN A 66 11.70 15.75 -1.44
C GLN A 66 10.44 16.62 -1.61
N PHE A 67 9.29 16.00 -1.82
CA PHE A 67 8.01 16.71 -1.80
C PHE A 67 7.60 17.15 -0.39
N VAL A 68 7.84 16.33 0.64
CA VAL A 68 7.74 16.72 2.07
C VAL A 68 8.60 17.96 2.34
N ASN A 69 9.85 17.97 1.89
CA ASN A 69 10.78 19.08 2.06
C ASN A 69 10.35 20.33 1.27
N TRP A 70 9.80 20.17 0.07
CA TRP A 70 9.21 21.27 -0.70
C TRP A 70 7.96 21.86 -0.03
N LEU A 71 7.06 21.04 0.52
CA LEU A 71 5.91 21.49 1.32
C LEU A 71 6.37 22.23 2.60
N ARG A 72 7.42 21.73 3.26
CA ARG A 72 8.06 22.36 4.42
C ARG A 72 8.59 23.75 4.08
N GLN A 73 9.11 23.94 2.87
CA GLN A 73 9.69 25.20 2.42
C GLN A 73 8.63 26.24 1.98
N LYS A 74 7.45 25.79 1.54
CA LYS A 74 6.37 26.66 1.01
C LYS A 74 5.34 27.13 2.07
N SER A 75 5.32 26.51 3.25
CA SER A 75 4.52 26.95 4.40
C SER A 75 5.42 27.57 5.47
N SER A 76 5.48 28.89 5.52
CA SER A 76 6.16 29.65 6.59
C SER A 76 5.52 29.50 7.98
N VAL A 77 4.55 28.59 8.15
CA VAL A 77 3.76 28.42 9.37
C VAL A 77 3.38 26.95 9.62
N VAL A 78 4.28 25.98 9.47
CA VAL A 78 4.01 24.61 10.00
C VAL A 78 5.31 23.93 10.46
N SER A 79 5.28 23.31 11.65
CA SER A 79 6.43 22.63 12.25
C SER A 79 6.87 21.38 11.46
N PRO A 80 8.17 21.01 11.47
CA PRO A 80 8.70 19.82 10.79
C PRO A 80 8.01 18.49 11.13
N ALA A 81 7.45 18.37 12.34
CA ALA A 81 6.71 17.18 12.78
C ALA A 81 5.39 16.97 12.02
N ALA A 82 4.70 18.05 11.62
CA ALA A 82 3.43 17.99 10.92
C ALA A 82 3.55 17.77 9.40
N VAL A 83 4.77 17.64 8.87
CA VAL A 83 5.04 17.29 7.47
C VAL A 83 5.40 15.80 7.33
N ARG A 84 6.15 15.23 8.28
CA ARG A 84 6.25 13.76 8.47
C ARG A 84 4.86 13.13 8.62
N ASP A 85 4.00 13.79 9.42
CA ASP A 85 2.58 13.44 9.62
C ASP A 85 1.70 13.45 8.34
N ARG A 86 2.17 13.92 7.17
CA ARG A 86 1.36 13.94 5.92
C ARG A 86 1.57 12.74 5.01
N PHE A 87 2.76 12.12 5.00
CA PHE A 87 2.99 10.89 4.22
C PHE A 87 2.75 9.61 5.00
N ASP A 88 2.85 9.68 6.33
CA ASP A 88 2.33 8.63 7.22
C ASP A 88 0.82 8.41 7.03
N LYS A 89 0.12 9.40 6.44
CA LYS A 89 -1.29 9.32 6.10
C LYS A 89 -1.57 8.64 4.77
N PHE A 90 -0.60 8.40 3.89
CA PHE A 90 -0.88 7.64 2.66
C PHE A 90 -1.13 6.18 3.02
N THR A 91 -2.04 5.51 2.32
CA THR A 91 -2.14 4.05 2.39
C THR A 91 -0.97 3.40 1.65
N GLY A 92 -0.74 2.10 1.87
CA GLY A 92 0.24 1.32 1.10
C GLY A 92 0.03 1.47 -0.41
N PRO A 93 -1.19 1.16 -0.92
CA PRO A 93 -1.53 1.34 -2.33
C PRO A 93 -1.32 2.78 -2.84
N ALA A 94 -1.70 3.80 -2.07
CA ALA A 94 -1.51 5.19 -2.49
C ALA A 94 -0.03 5.60 -2.58
N ARG A 95 0.86 5.03 -1.75
CA ARG A 95 2.32 5.21 -1.91
C ARG A 95 2.82 4.48 -3.15
N HIS A 96 2.33 3.28 -3.41
CA HIS A 96 2.74 2.50 -4.57
C HIS A 96 2.34 3.18 -5.88
N VAL A 97 1.16 3.82 -5.97
CA VAL A 97 0.78 4.69 -7.11
C VAL A 97 1.84 5.72 -7.45
N LEU A 98 2.47 6.37 -6.45
CA LEU A 98 3.51 7.37 -6.70
C LEU A 98 4.80 6.74 -7.22
N ALA A 99 5.17 5.56 -6.73
CA ALA A 99 6.30 4.79 -7.24
C ALA A 99 6.05 4.35 -8.69
N LEU A 100 4.86 3.81 -8.98
CA LEU A 100 4.43 3.42 -10.32
C LEU A 100 4.42 4.61 -11.27
N ALA A 101 3.95 5.78 -10.83
CA ALA A 101 4.01 7.00 -11.62
C ALA A 101 5.46 7.41 -11.96
N GLN A 102 6.40 7.24 -11.03
CA GLN A 102 7.81 7.48 -11.29
C GLN A 102 8.39 6.47 -12.29
N GLU A 103 8.02 5.20 -12.19
CA GLU A 103 8.42 4.17 -13.16
C GLU A 103 7.92 4.50 -14.57
N GLU A 104 6.67 4.94 -14.70
CA GLU A 104 6.10 5.35 -15.99
C GLU A 104 6.83 6.58 -16.54
N ALA A 105 7.10 7.59 -15.71
CA ALA A 105 7.89 8.74 -16.14
C ALA A 105 9.27 8.31 -16.70
N ARG A 106 9.94 7.38 -16.01
CA ARG A 106 11.23 6.82 -16.46
C ARG A 106 11.10 5.98 -17.73
N SER A 107 10.04 5.18 -17.88
CA SER A 107 9.82 4.34 -19.06
C SER A 107 9.55 5.18 -20.32
N PHE A 108 8.91 6.34 -20.16
CA PHE A 108 8.76 7.37 -21.21
C PHE A 108 9.97 8.29 -21.35
N GLN A 109 11.02 8.11 -20.54
CA GLN A 109 12.21 8.98 -20.53
C GLN A 109 11.86 10.46 -20.23
N HIS A 110 10.79 10.69 -19.48
CA HIS A 110 10.39 12.00 -19.01
C HIS A 110 11.15 12.37 -17.72
N ASN A 111 11.68 13.60 -17.68
CA ASN A 111 12.42 14.13 -16.53
C ASN A 111 11.50 14.81 -15.49
N TYR A 112 10.20 14.57 -15.56
CA TYR A 112 9.21 15.03 -14.59
C TYR A 112 8.09 13.99 -14.38
N ILE A 113 7.43 14.03 -13.21
CA ILE A 113 6.22 13.26 -12.94
C ILE A 113 5.00 14.18 -13.14
N GLY A 114 4.34 14.06 -14.28
CA GLY A 114 3.13 14.79 -14.65
C GLY A 114 1.84 14.10 -14.17
N THR A 115 0.71 14.73 -14.47
CA THR A 115 -0.63 14.21 -14.12
C THR A 115 -0.93 12.88 -14.81
N GLU A 116 -0.41 12.71 -16.02
CA GLU A 116 -0.51 11.53 -16.87
C GLU A 116 0.24 10.33 -16.29
N HIS A 117 1.39 10.56 -15.66
CA HIS A 117 2.11 9.52 -14.95
C HIS A 117 1.37 9.11 -13.67
N LEU A 118 0.75 10.06 -12.95
CA LEU A 118 -0.13 9.74 -11.83
C LEU A 118 -1.34 8.91 -12.28
N LEU A 119 -1.96 9.24 -13.42
CA LEU A 119 -3.04 8.45 -13.99
C LEU A 119 -2.59 7.02 -14.30
N LEU A 120 -1.44 6.84 -14.96
CA LEU A 120 -0.89 5.52 -15.24
C LEU A 120 -0.57 4.74 -13.96
N GLY A 121 -0.02 5.41 -12.94
CA GLY A 121 0.22 4.81 -11.63
C GLY A 121 -1.08 4.35 -10.95
N LEU A 122 -2.15 5.13 -11.05
CA LEU A 122 -3.47 4.76 -10.52
C LEU A 122 -4.08 3.56 -11.22
N ILE A 123 -3.86 3.40 -12.54
CA ILE A 123 -4.35 2.25 -13.31
C ILE A 123 -3.54 1.00 -12.99
N ARG A 124 -2.21 1.13 -12.77
CA ARG A 124 -1.31 0.02 -12.45
C ARG A 124 -1.47 -0.52 -11.02
N GLU A 125 -1.99 0.27 -10.10
CA GLU A 125 -2.31 -0.16 -8.74
C GLU A 125 -3.60 -0.99 -8.73
N GLU A 126 -3.54 -2.24 -9.22
CA GLU A 126 -4.73 -3.08 -9.46
C GLU A 126 -5.56 -3.35 -8.20
N GLU A 127 -4.94 -3.35 -7.02
CA GLU A 127 -5.63 -3.54 -5.73
C GLU A 127 -6.36 -2.27 -5.26
N GLY A 128 -6.07 -1.10 -5.84
CA GLY A 128 -6.64 0.17 -5.44
C GLY A 128 -8.04 0.41 -6.00
N THR A 129 -8.91 1.03 -5.19
CA THR A 129 -10.24 1.50 -5.60
C THR A 129 -10.19 2.36 -6.87
N ALA A 130 -9.14 3.17 -7.07
CA ALA A 130 -8.98 3.95 -8.28
C ALA A 130 -8.83 3.10 -9.56
N ALA A 131 -8.04 2.03 -9.52
CA ALA A 131 -7.88 1.12 -10.65
C ALA A 131 -9.21 0.42 -10.96
N GLN A 132 -9.92 -0.04 -9.92
CA GLN A 132 -11.24 -0.67 -10.09
C GLN A 132 -12.23 0.26 -10.79
N VAL A 133 -12.29 1.54 -10.38
CA VAL A 133 -13.15 2.55 -11.01
C VAL A 133 -12.75 2.79 -12.46
N LEU A 134 -11.47 3.01 -12.73
CA LEU A 134 -10.98 3.28 -14.09
C LEU A 134 -11.22 2.08 -15.03
N ASN A 135 -10.97 0.87 -14.55
CA ASN A 135 -11.25 -0.37 -15.28
C ASN A 135 -12.74 -0.53 -15.57
N LYS A 136 -13.61 -0.25 -14.58
CA LYS A 136 -15.07 -0.29 -14.75
C LYS A 136 -15.57 0.72 -15.79
N LEU A 137 -14.88 1.86 -15.92
CA LEU A 137 -15.15 2.88 -16.93
C LEU A 137 -14.51 2.56 -18.30
N GLY A 138 -13.88 1.40 -18.45
CA GLY A 138 -13.29 0.94 -19.72
C GLY A 138 -11.94 1.57 -20.04
N ILE A 139 -11.27 2.15 -19.04
CA ILE A 139 -9.90 2.66 -19.21
C ILE A 139 -8.92 1.51 -19.13
N GLU A 140 -8.16 1.32 -20.21
CA GLU A 140 -7.13 0.30 -20.30
C GLU A 140 -5.74 0.95 -20.27
N LEU A 141 -4.83 0.37 -19.48
CA LEU A 141 -3.46 0.86 -19.31
C LEU A 141 -2.74 1.13 -20.64
N GLU A 142 -2.79 0.17 -21.57
CA GLU A 142 -2.11 0.27 -22.86
C GLU A 142 -2.70 1.34 -23.78
N LYS A 143 -3.99 1.66 -23.64
CA LYS A 143 -4.60 2.78 -24.38
C LYS A 143 -4.10 4.11 -23.82
N VAL A 144 -3.97 4.22 -22.49
CA VAL A 144 -3.47 5.43 -21.83
C VAL A 144 -1.99 5.65 -22.16
N ARG A 145 -1.16 4.60 -22.11
CA ARG A 145 0.26 4.69 -22.50
C ARG A 145 0.44 5.21 -23.93
N ARG A 146 -0.32 4.65 -24.88
CA ARG A 146 -0.30 5.12 -26.28
C ARG A 146 -0.76 6.57 -26.42
N ALA A 147 -1.76 6.99 -25.65
CA ALA A 147 -2.21 8.39 -25.66
C ALA A 147 -1.13 9.33 -25.09
N VAL A 148 -0.45 8.94 -24.01
CA VAL A 148 0.68 9.70 -23.45
C VAL A 148 1.81 9.84 -24.47
N GLU A 149 2.21 8.72 -25.08
CA GLU A 149 3.26 8.70 -26.12
C GLU A 149 2.88 9.55 -27.34
N PHE A 150 1.61 9.54 -27.74
CA PHE A 150 1.15 10.36 -28.86
C PHE A 150 1.16 11.87 -28.54
N ILE A 151 0.81 12.26 -27.31
CA ILE A 151 0.70 13.67 -26.91
C ILE A 151 2.06 14.28 -26.58
N ILE A 152 2.91 13.55 -25.84
CA ILE A 152 4.16 14.06 -25.29
C ILE A 152 5.38 13.51 -26.05
N GLY A 153 5.29 12.29 -26.57
CA GLY A 153 6.42 11.54 -27.11
C GLY A 153 7.14 10.71 -26.05
N ARG A 154 8.34 10.24 -26.42
CA ARG A 154 9.36 9.76 -25.48
C ARG A 154 10.47 10.78 -25.40
N GLY A 155 11.11 10.90 -24.25
CA GLY A 155 12.29 11.75 -24.10
C GLY A 155 13.52 11.18 -24.81
N ASP A 156 14.42 12.05 -25.27
CA ASP A 156 15.63 11.67 -26.00
C ASP A 156 16.78 11.19 -25.09
N VAL A 157 16.61 11.24 -23.76
CA VAL A 157 17.68 10.99 -22.78
C VAL A 157 17.19 10.07 -21.68
N VAL A 158 17.96 9.04 -21.35
CA VAL A 158 17.70 8.19 -20.18
C VAL A 158 17.84 9.03 -18.91
N VAL A 159 16.75 9.18 -18.16
CA VAL A 159 16.73 9.99 -16.94
C VAL A 159 17.34 9.19 -15.78
N LEU A 160 18.59 9.50 -15.45
CA LEU A 160 19.36 8.85 -14.38
C LEU A 160 19.16 9.49 -13.00
N ASN A 161 18.64 10.72 -12.95
CA ASN A 161 18.41 11.45 -11.72
C ASN A 161 16.99 11.25 -11.20
N GLU A 162 16.76 11.58 -9.93
CA GLU A 162 15.41 11.57 -9.35
C GLU A 162 14.49 12.56 -10.07
N VAL A 163 13.29 12.06 -10.37
CA VAL A 163 12.29 12.76 -11.17
C VAL A 163 11.34 13.51 -10.24
N GLY A 164 11.28 14.83 -10.37
CA GLY A 164 10.42 15.69 -9.55
C GLY A 164 8.97 15.76 -10.04
N LEU A 165 8.02 15.97 -9.13
CA LEU A 165 6.62 16.25 -9.45
C LEU A 165 6.45 17.63 -10.10
N THR A 166 5.63 17.71 -11.16
CA THR A 166 5.23 18.99 -11.75
C THR A 166 4.35 19.81 -10.79
N PRO A 167 4.21 21.14 -10.97
CA PRO A 167 3.30 21.96 -10.17
C PRO A 167 1.84 21.44 -10.18
N ARG A 168 1.37 20.90 -11.31
CA ARG A 168 0.03 20.32 -11.44
C ARG A 168 -0.08 18.99 -10.69
N SER A 169 0.91 18.10 -10.80
CA SER A 169 0.93 16.85 -10.02
C SER A 169 0.97 17.11 -8.52
N LYS A 170 1.72 18.13 -8.07
CA LYS A 170 1.68 18.58 -6.67
C LYS A 170 0.28 19.07 -6.28
N LYS A 171 -0.39 19.80 -7.17
CA LYS A 171 -1.76 20.26 -6.96
C LYS A 171 -2.75 19.10 -6.85
N VAL A 172 -2.62 18.05 -7.67
CA VAL A 172 -3.42 16.82 -7.58
C VAL A 172 -3.34 16.22 -6.17
N ILE A 173 -2.12 16.10 -5.62
CA ILE A 173 -1.92 15.55 -4.27
C ILE A 173 -2.54 16.46 -3.20
N GLU A 174 -2.37 17.79 -3.31
CA GLU A 174 -3.03 18.73 -2.40
C GLU A 174 -4.56 18.58 -2.42
N LEU A 175 -5.14 18.44 -3.61
CA LEU A 175 -6.57 18.24 -3.79
C LEU A 175 -7.03 16.89 -3.25
N ALA A 176 -6.23 15.83 -3.39
CA ALA A 176 -6.50 14.52 -2.81
C ALA A 176 -6.56 14.56 -1.27
N VAL A 177 -5.64 15.31 -0.64
CA VAL A 177 -5.66 15.55 0.81
C VAL A 177 -6.95 16.27 1.22
N ASP A 178 -7.39 17.26 0.45
CA ASP A 178 -8.66 17.94 0.71
C ASP A 178 -9.86 16.99 0.59
N GLU A 179 -9.90 16.11 -0.42
CA GLU A 179 -10.98 15.13 -0.58
C GLU A 179 -11.03 14.15 0.60
N ALA A 180 -9.88 13.62 1.04
CA ALA A 180 -9.80 12.75 2.21
C ALA A 180 -10.34 13.44 3.47
N ARG A 181 -9.97 14.71 3.67
CA ARG A 181 -10.48 15.51 4.79
C ARG A 181 -11.99 15.75 4.72
N ARG A 182 -12.54 16.02 3.54
CA ARG A 182 -14.00 16.20 3.37
C ARG A 182 -14.78 14.94 3.68
N MET A 183 -14.19 13.77 3.40
CA MET A 183 -14.76 12.47 3.74
C MET A 183 -14.45 12.02 5.17
N GLN A 184 -13.75 12.86 5.95
CA GLN A 184 -13.27 12.54 7.29
C GLN A 184 -12.38 11.28 7.35
N HIS A 185 -11.76 10.93 6.22
CA HIS A 185 -10.80 9.84 6.15
C HIS A 185 -9.46 10.30 6.75
N ARG A 186 -8.93 9.50 7.69
CA ARG A 186 -7.64 9.76 8.34
C ARG A 186 -6.45 9.49 7.43
N TYR A 187 -6.65 8.64 6.43
CA TYR A 187 -5.64 8.21 5.47
C TYR A 187 -6.05 8.60 4.04
N LEU A 188 -5.04 8.82 3.20
CA LEU A 188 -5.15 9.15 1.80
C LEU A 188 -4.94 7.87 0.98
N GLY A 189 -6.03 7.34 0.45
CA GLY A 189 -6.06 6.21 -0.48
C GLY A 189 -6.04 6.59 -1.96
N THR A 190 -6.10 5.58 -2.82
CA THR A 190 -6.02 5.72 -4.28
C THR A 190 -7.23 6.47 -4.85
N GLU A 191 -8.41 6.27 -4.28
CA GLU A 191 -9.65 6.98 -4.55
C GLU A 191 -9.50 8.49 -4.39
N HIS A 192 -8.75 8.93 -3.37
CA HIS A 192 -8.54 10.34 -3.11
C HIS A 192 -7.59 10.94 -4.13
N LEU A 193 -6.55 10.20 -4.53
CA LEU A 193 -5.65 10.59 -5.62
C LEU A 193 -6.42 10.74 -6.94
N LEU A 194 -7.31 9.80 -7.25
CA LEU A 194 -8.17 9.88 -8.42
C LEU A 194 -9.09 11.10 -8.35
N LEU A 195 -9.78 11.32 -7.22
CA LEU A 195 -10.63 12.50 -7.05
C LEU A 195 -9.85 13.82 -7.13
N GLY A 196 -8.63 13.85 -6.60
CA GLY A 196 -7.71 14.98 -6.73
C GLY A 196 -7.31 15.25 -8.17
N LEU A 197 -7.07 14.20 -8.96
CA LEU A 197 -6.73 14.27 -10.38
C LEU A 197 -7.90 14.84 -11.19
N ILE A 198 -9.12 14.34 -10.93
CA ILE A 198 -10.36 14.79 -11.57
C ILE A 198 -10.69 16.24 -11.20
N ARG A 199 -10.41 16.66 -9.95
CA ARG A 199 -10.64 18.03 -9.48
C ARG A 199 -9.60 19.02 -9.99
N GLU A 200 -8.38 18.57 -10.33
CA GLU A 200 -7.39 19.42 -11.01
C GLU A 200 -7.85 19.73 -12.44
N GLY A 201 -8.37 18.74 -13.16
CA GLY A 201 -9.25 18.88 -14.33
C GLY A 201 -8.64 19.45 -15.62
N ASP A 202 -7.52 20.14 -15.53
CA ASP A 202 -6.90 20.86 -16.66
C ASP A 202 -5.61 20.19 -17.15
N GLY A 203 -5.13 19.13 -16.48
CA GLY A 203 -3.88 18.43 -16.79
C GLY A 203 -3.99 17.45 -17.97
N ILE A 204 -2.85 16.89 -18.37
CA ILE A 204 -2.78 15.92 -19.49
C ILE A 204 -3.64 14.69 -19.19
N ALA A 205 -3.67 14.22 -17.95
CA ALA A 205 -4.54 13.11 -17.55
C ALA A 205 -6.03 13.39 -17.82
N ALA A 206 -6.51 14.59 -17.49
CA ALA A 206 -7.91 14.97 -17.72
C ALA A 206 -8.22 15.04 -19.22
N GLY A 207 -7.28 15.55 -20.01
CA GLY A 207 -7.36 15.53 -21.48
C GLY A 207 -7.43 14.10 -22.04
N ILE A 208 -6.60 13.18 -21.53
CA ILE A 208 -6.60 11.77 -21.95
C ILE A 208 -7.94 11.11 -21.62
N LEU A 209 -8.44 11.23 -20.38
CA LEU A 209 -9.73 10.68 -19.99
C LEU A 209 -10.87 11.23 -20.86
N SER A 210 -10.84 12.53 -21.16
CA SER A 210 -11.81 13.17 -22.04
C SER A 210 -11.72 12.65 -23.48
N SER A 211 -10.51 12.43 -24.00
CA SER A 211 -10.29 11.85 -25.34
C SER A 211 -10.78 10.40 -25.45
N MET A 212 -10.86 9.69 -24.33
CA MET A 212 -11.42 8.34 -24.22
C MET A 212 -12.95 8.35 -24.02
N GLY A 213 -13.58 9.52 -24.10
CA GLY A 213 -15.04 9.67 -24.02
C GLY A 213 -15.59 9.81 -22.61
N LEU A 214 -14.73 9.89 -21.58
CA LEU A 214 -15.18 10.08 -20.21
C LEU A 214 -15.37 11.54 -19.86
N LYS A 215 -16.49 11.85 -19.20
CA LYS A 215 -16.67 13.13 -18.51
C LYS A 215 -16.07 13.02 -17.12
N LEU A 216 -15.30 14.03 -16.70
CA LEU A 216 -14.70 14.08 -15.36
C LEU A 216 -15.73 13.90 -14.23
N GLY A 217 -16.94 14.45 -14.39
CA GLY A 217 -18.04 14.23 -13.45
C GLY A 217 -18.45 12.76 -13.29
N GLN A 218 -18.47 12.00 -14.40
CA GLN A 218 -18.79 10.56 -14.38
C GLN A 218 -17.73 9.77 -13.61
N VAL A 219 -16.44 10.12 -13.76
CA VAL A 219 -15.36 9.47 -13.01
C VAL A 219 -15.52 9.72 -11.51
N ARG A 220 -15.85 10.96 -11.12
CA ARG A 220 -16.12 11.32 -9.73
C ARG A 220 -17.31 10.53 -9.18
N GLU A 221 -18.43 10.51 -9.89
CA GLU A 221 -19.64 9.79 -9.49
C GLU A 221 -19.37 8.30 -9.27
N GLU A 222 -18.69 7.65 -10.21
CA GLU A 222 -18.35 6.23 -10.08
C GLU A 222 -17.37 5.95 -8.93
N THR A 223 -16.43 6.87 -8.68
CA THR A 223 -15.51 6.78 -7.53
C THR A 223 -16.29 6.82 -6.22
N MET A 224 -17.19 7.79 -6.06
CA MET A 224 -18.03 7.92 -4.87
C MET A 224 -18.94 6.71 -4.67
N ALA A 225 -19.55 6.22 -5.76
CA ALA A 225 -20.42 5.05 -5.71
C ALA A 225 -19.67 3.77 -5.33
N THR A 226 -18.42 3.62 -5.76
CA THR A 226 -17.58 2.47 -5.39
C THR A 226 -17.17 2.51 -3.93
N LEU A 227 -16.76 3.68 -3.44
CA LEU A 227 -16.44 3.85 -2.01
C LEU A 227 -17.64 3.55 -1.10
N GLN A 228 -18.83 4.00 -1.48
CA GLN A 228 -20.03 3.74 -0.69
C GLN A 228 -20.33 2.23 -0.64
N ARG A 229 -20.12 1.50 -1.73
CA ARG A 229 -20.28 0.04 -1.78
C ARG A 229 -19.27 -0.68 -0.89
N GLU A 230 -17.99 -0.30 -0.96
CA GLU A 230 -16.94 -0.88 -0.10
C GLU A 230 -17.22 -0.66 1.39
N GLN A 231 -17.69 0.54 1.75
CA GLN A 231 -18.08 0.85 3.14
C GLN A 231 -19.27 0.02 3.63
N GLN A 232 -20.27 -0.20 2.78
CA GLN A 232 -21.42 -1.05 3.10
C GLN A 232 -21.01 -2.51 3.28
N GLN A 233 -20.20 -3.04 2.36
CA GLN A 233 -19.69 -4.41 2.43
C GLN A 233 -18.86 -4.63 3.70
N ALA A 234 -17.97 -3.70 4.04
CA ALA A 234 -17.17 -3.78 5.26
C ALA A 234 -18.04 -3.74 6.54
N ALA A 235 -19.13 -2.96 6.54
CA ALA A 235 -20.06 -2.91 7.66
C ALA A 235 -20.86 -4.23 7.82
N GLU A 236 -21.34 -4.79 6.71
CA GLU A 236 -22.06 -6.07 6.68
C GLU A 236 -21.16 -7.24 7.13
N GLU A 237 -19.90 -7.27 6.68
CA GLU A 237 -18.93 -8.28 7.11
C GLU A 237 -18.60 -8.20 8.61
N MET A 238 -18.47 -6.99 9.14
CA MET A 238 -18.25 -6.76 10.57
C MET A 238 -19.44 -7.24 11.41
N GLU A 239 -20.67 -6.91 10.98
CA GLU A 239 -21.89 -7.34 11.65
C GLU A 239 -22.03 -8.87 11.67
N LYS A 240 -21.74 -9.52 10.53
CA LYS A 240 -21.77 -10.98 10.41
C LYS A 240 -20.73 -11.65 11.30
N THR A 241 -19.52 -11.08 11.39
CA THR A 241 -18.43 -11.60 12.23
C THR A 241 -18.77 -11.51 13.72
N LEU A 242 -19.39 -10.42 14.15
CA LEU A 242 -19.86 -10.22 15.52
C LEU A 242 -20.97 -11.22 15.88
N GLN A 243 -21.95 -11.45 14.99
CA GLN A 243 -23.01 -12.44 15.22
C GLN A 243 -22.47 -13.87 15.35
N THR A 244 -21.55 -14.30 14.48
CA THR A 244 -20.93 -15.64 14.57
C THR A 244 -20.10 -15.85 15.85
N SER A 245 -19.52 -14.77 16.39
CA SER A 245 -18.78 -14.83 17.66
C SER A 245 -19.71 -14.99 18.87
N THR A 246 -20.87 -14.33 18.82
CA THR A 246 -21.88 -14.34 19.90
C THR A 246 -22.64 -15.68 19.95
N ASP A 247 -22.88 -16.31 18.79
CA ASP A 247 -23.50 -17.62 18.70
C ASP A 247 -22.55 -18.76 19.15
N GLN A 248 -21.24 -18.59 18.98
CA GLN A 248 -20.23 -19.53 19.49
C GLN A 248 -20.04 -19.45 21.01
N GLU A 249 -20.09 -18.24 21.60
CA GLU A 249 -20.07 -18.06 23.07
C GLU A 249 -21.34 -18.63 23.74
N LYS A 250 -22.53 -18.41 23.15
CA LYS A 250 -23.78 -19.01 23.65
C LYS A 250 -23.85 -20.53 23.52
N ALA A 251 -23.21 -21.12 22.51
CA ALA A 251 -23.13 -22.58 22.37
C ALA A 251 -22.14 -23.24 23.36
N SER A 252 -21.22 -22.47 23.96
CA SER A 252 -20.35 -22.92 25.04
C SER A 252 -20.91 -22.66 26.45
N GLU A 253 -21.98 -21.88 26.58
CA GLU A 253 -22.66 -21.57 27.84
C GLU A 253 -24.14 -22.00 27.79
N GLU A 254 -24.41 -23.31 27.80
CA GLU A 254 -25.69 -23.85 28.31
C GLU A 254 -25.44 -24.89 29.43
N PRO A 255 -26.36 -24.98 30.42
CA PRO A 255 -26.00 -25.22 31.81
C PRO A 255 -25.97 -26.71 32.16
N SER A 256 -24.78 -27.25 32.46
CA SER A 256 -24.62 -28.61 33.01
C SER A 256 -25.09 -28.76 34.47
N SER A 257 -25.87 -27.83 35.02
CA SER A 257 -26.18 -27.75 36.46
C SER A 257 -27.66 -27.90 36.83
N GLN A 258 -28.52 -28.36 35.90
CA GLN A 258 -29.92 -28.69 36.23
C GLN A 258 -30.31 -30.17 36.01
N GLN A 259 -29.36 -31.06 35.66
CA GLN A 259 -29.64 -32.50 35.57
C GLN A 259 -29.07 -33.35 36.72
N GLU A 260 -28.28 -32.78 37.65
CA GLU A 260 -27.67 -33.56 38.76
C GLU A 260 -28.40 -33.44 40.11
N LEU A 261 -29.52 -32.71 40.22
CA LEU A 261 -30.22 -32.54 41.51
C LEU A 261 -31.54 -33.31 41.66
N ASP A 262 -31.97 -34.06 40.63
CA ASP A 262 -33.21 -34.87 40.70
C ASP A 262 -32.95 -36.38 40.72
N GLU A 263 -31.67 -36.81 40.66
CA GLU A 263 -31.27 -38.23 40.68
C GLU A 263 -30.66 -38.68 42.03
N THR A 264 -30.49 -37.78 43.01
CA THR A 264 -29.95 -38.12 44.35
C THR A 264 -31.01 -38.25 45.46
N LEU A 265 -32.30 -38.31 45.12
CA LEU A 265 -33.39 -38.48 46.10
C LEU A 265 -34.25 -39.74 45.86
N LYS A 266 -33.83 -40.66 44.98
CA LYS A 266 -34.53 -41.93 44.74
C LYS A 266 -33.86 -43.19 45.30
N ASP A 267 -32.63 -43.09 45.81
CA ASP A 267 -31.86 -44.28 46.24
C ASP A 267 -31.72 -44.47 47.76
N VAL A 268 -32.62 -43.89 48.58
CA VAL A 268 -32.63 -44.14 50.04
C VAL A 268 -33.88 -44.92 50.52
N GLU A 269 -34.86 -45.21 49.66
CA GLU A 269 -36.08 -45.92 50.09
C GLU A 269 -36.22 -47.38 49.61
N GLU A 270 -35.24 -47.96 48.91
CA GLU A 270 -35.36 -49.35 48.39
C GLU A 270 -34.22 -50.29 48.79
N SER A 271 -33.71 -50.15 50.02
CA SER A 271 -32.82 -51.17 50.61
C SER A 271 -33.12 -51.46 52.08
N SER A 272 -34.37 -51.83 52.40
CA SER A 272 -34.65 -52.48 53.69
C SER A 272 -36.00 -53.21 53.74
N THR A 273 -36.16 -54.28 52.96
CA THR A 273 -37.14 -55.35 53.28
C THR A 273 -36.65 -56.74 52.82
N SER A 274 -35.93 -57.46 53.67
CA SER A 274 -36.15 -58.89 54.00
C SER A 274 -35.05 -59.34 54.95
N SER A 275 -35.30 -59.32 56.26
CA SER A 275 -35.68 -60.51 57.04
C SER A 275 -34.53 -61.51 57.20
N THR A 276 -33.97 -61.61 58.41
CA THR A 276 -34.01 -62.85 59.21
C THR A 276 -33.80 -62.51 60.69
N ASN A 277 -34.72 -63.04 61.52
CA ASN A 277 -34.74 -63.16 62.98
C ASN A 277 -33.36 -63.58 63.57
N ASP A 278 -33.00 -63.39 64.84
CA ASP A 278 -33.70 -63.68 66.11
C ASP A 278 -32.83 -63.14 67.30
N PRO A 279 -33.19 -63.29 68.59
CA PRO A 279 -33.07 -62.23 69.61
C PRO A 279 -32.09 -62.55 70.76
N GLN A 280 -32.17 -61.70 71.80
CA GLN A 280 -31.60 -61.82 73.16
C GLN A 280 -30.15 -61.33 73.29
N THR A 281 -29.73 -60.55 74.29
CA THR A 281 -30.25 -60.17 75.63
C THR A 281 -29.31 -59.05 76.10
N ASN A 282 -29.82 -57.90 76.56
CA ASN A 282 -30.08 -57.57 77.97
C ASN A 282 -28.89 -56.85 78.64
N GLU A 283 -29.21 -55.73 79.28
CA GLU A 283 -28.49 -55.13 80.44
C GLU A 283 -27.08 -54.58 80.17
N GLN A 284 -26.57 -53.51 80.79
CA GLN A 284 -27.02 -52.66 81.89
C GLN A 284 -26.03 -51.48 81.97
N GLU A 285 -26.54 -50.36 82.48
CA GLU A 285 -25.89 -49.42 83.40
C GLU A 285 -24.72 -48.54 82.91
N HIS A 286 -24.87 -47.22 82.94
CA HIS A 286 -24.75 -46.33 84.13
C HIS A 286 -23.33 -46.23 84.69
N GLY A 287 -22.82 -45.01 84.66
CA GLY A 287 -21.54 -44.58 85.22
C GLY A 287 -21.20 -43.20 84.70
#